data_AF-A0A9P6TG53-F1
#
_entry.id   AF-A0A9P6TG53-F1
#
_cell.length_a   1.000
_cell.length_b   1.000
_cell.length_c   1.000
_cell.angle_alpha   90.00
_cell.angle_beta   90.00
_cell.angle_gamma   90.00
#
_symmetry.space_group_name_H-M   'P 1'
#
loop_
_entity.id
_entity.type
_entity.pdbx_description
1 polymer ?
#
loop_
_entity_poly.entity_id
_entity_poly.type
_entity_poly.pdbx_seq_one_letter_code
_entity_poly.pdbx_strand_id
1 'polypeptide(L)'
;MYYDEGVGVMGSNNSDFITGITITLRGRIQTESIKPRKTVQSFIVGSHYSTCRHSLVSNTSSITNSNYELGSYSITVKVTGITDGLIRLE
;
A
#
# COMPACT_ATOMS: atom_id res chain seq x y z
N MET A 1 -37.40 35.89 14.85
CA MET A 1 -36.14 36.04 14.10
C MET A 1 -35.25 34.87 14.46
N TYR A 2 -34.70 34.21 13.44
CA TYR A 2 -33.79 33.06 13.45
C TYR A 2 -32.59 33.28 14.40
N TYR A 3 -31.96 32.25 14.98
CA TYR A 3 -31.06 31.34 14.27
C TYR A 3 -31.22 29.87 14.67
N ASP A 4 -31.37 29.04 13.64
CA ASP A 4 -31.13 27.61 13.64
C ASP A 4 -29.62 27.40 13.84
N GLU A 5 -29.20 26.84 14.97
CA GLU A 5 -27.81 26.41 15.19
C GLU A 5 -27.58 25.19 14.30
N GLY A 6 -27.21 25.48 13.05
CA GLY A 6 -26.85 24.48 12.08
C GLY A 6 -25.88 23.50 12.70
N VAL A 7 -26.31 22.23 12.76
CA VAL A 7 -25.48 21.08 13.07
C VAL A 7 -24.24 21.20 12.20
N GLY A 8 -23.14 21.65 12.79
CA GLY A 8 -21.85 21.70 12.14
C GLY A 8 -21.52 20.28 11.76
N VAL A 9 -21.73 19.94 10.49
CA VAL A 9 -21.17 18.75 9.87
C VAL A 9 -19.67 18.98 9.92
N MET A 10 -19.04 18.61 11.04
CA MET A 10 -17.59 18.52 11.14
C MET A 10 -17.21 17.52 10.07
N GLY A 11 -16.76 18.04 8.92
CA GLY A 11 -16.19 17.25 7.85
C GLY A 11 -15.16 16.35 8.49
N SER A 12 -15.45 15.05 8.46
CA SER A 12 -14.49 14.02 8.82
C SER A 12 -13.36 14.14 7.82
N ASN A 13 -12.33 14.92 8.17
CA ASN A 13 -11.09 15.06 7.43
C ASN A 13 -10.24 13.80 7.63
N ASN A 14 -10.85 12.61 7.49
CA ASN A 14 -10.12 11.35 7.46
C ASN A 14 -9.27 11.41 6.20
N SER A 15 -7.98 11.62 6.39
CA SER A 15 -7.03 11.66 5.30
C SER A 15 -6.33 10.31 5.26
N ASP A 16 -6.56 9.59 4.16
CA ASP A 16 -5.91 8.33 3.88
C ASP A 16 -4.60 8.62 3.16
N PHE A 17 -3.48 8.18 3.74
CA PHE A 17 -2.16 8.36 3.16
C PHE A 17 -1.51 7.02 2.91
N ILE A 18 -0.95 6.81 1.71
CA ILE A 18 -0.03 5.70 1.47
C ILE A 18 1.31 6.08 2.09
N THR A 19 1.77 5.29 3.05
CA THR A 19 3.05 5.54 3.73
C THR A 19 4.16 4.66 3.20
N GLY A 20 3.85 3.48 2.67
CA GLY A 20 4.86 2.52 2.24
C GLY A 20 4.40 1.65 1.09
N ILE A 21 5.31 1.37 0.17
CA ILE A 21 5.08 0.47 -0.96
C ILE A 21 6.28 -0.49 -1.07
N THR A 22 5.99 -1.79 -1.15
CA THR A 22 6.96 -2.82 -1.54
C THR A 22 6.52 -3.46 -2.84
N ILE A 23 7.41 -3.48 -3.84
CA ILE A 23 7.23 -4.22 -5.10
C ILE A 23 8.27 -5.34 -5.14
N THR A 24 7.82 -6.59 -5.25
CA THR A 24 8.68 -7.76 -5.36
C THR A 24 8.48 -8.46 -6.70
N LEU A 25 9.53 -8.54 -7.48
CA LEU A 25 9.62 -9.33 -8.70
C LEU A 25 10.24 -10.69 -8.35
N ARG A 26 9.57 -11.78 -8.70
CA ARG A 26 10.08 -13.14 -8.47
C ARG A 26 9.88 -13.99 -9.70
N GLY A 27 10.94 -14.66 -10.15
CA GLY A 27 10.87 -15.62 -11.25
C GLY A 27 11.96 -15.38 -12.28
N ARG A 28 11.75 -15.90 -13.48
CA ARG A 28 12.60 -15.56 -14.62
C ARG A 28 12.14 -14.20 -15.11
N ILE A 29 13.03 -13.23 -15.15
CA ILE A 29 12.76 -11.90 -15.70
C ILE A 29 13.56 -11.82 -16.99
N GLN A 30 13.08 -11.09 -17.98
CA GLN A 30 13.77 -11.00 -19.27
C GLN A 30 15.18 -10.43 -19.05
N THR A 31 16.18 -11.20 -19.42
CA THR A 31 17.59 -10.80 -19.46
C THR A 31 18.14 -11.22 -20.81
N GLU A 32 19.32 -10.72 -21.18
CA GLU A 32 19.99 -11.15 -22.42
C GLU A 32 20.43 -12.62 -22.41
N SER A 33 20.16 -13.37 -21.33
CA SER A 33 20.49 -14.78 -21.20
C SER A 33 19.42 -15.70 -21.81
N ILE A 34 19.87 -16.64 -22.64
CA ILE A 34 19.05 -17.72 -23.23
C ILE A 34 18.41 -18.63 -22.15
N LYS A 35 18.97 -18.67 -20.93
CA LYS A 35 18.38 -19.38 -19.78
C LYS A 35 18.33 -18.45 -18.56
N PRO A 36 17.31 -17.58 -18.46
CA PRO A 36 17.20 -16.68 -17.32
C PRO A 36 17.12 -17.48 -16.01
N ARG A 37 17.94 -17.09 -15.03
CA ARG A 37 17.86 -17.65 -13.67
C ARG A 37 16.62 -17.10 -12.98
N LYS A 38 16.10 -17.87 -12.00
CA LYS A 38 15.09 -17.33 -11.10
C LYS A 38 15.77 -16.28 -10.22
N THR A 39 15.23 -15.07 -10.24
CA THR A 39 15.69 -13.94 -9.44
C THR A 39 14.55 -13.48 -8.54
N VAL A 40 14.91 -12.96 -7.37
CA VAL A 40 13.99 -12.20 -6.52
C VAL A 40 14.58 -10.81 -6.35
N GLN A 41 13.81 -9.79 -6.69
CA GLN A 41 14.19 -8.39 -6.52
C GLN A 41 13.07 -7.66 -5.81
N SER A 42 13.41 -6.89 -4.78
CA SER A 42 12.44 -6.10 -4.02
C SER A 42 12.84 -4.63 -4.04
N PHE A 43 11.85 -3.78 -4.27
CA PHE A 43 11.94 -2.33 -4.18
C PHE A 43 11.04 -1.90 -3.04
N ILE A 44 11.59 -1.17 -2.06
CA ILE A 44 10.89 -0.78 -0.84
C ILE A 44 11.02 0.74 -0.72
N VAL A 45 9.89 1.42 -0.60
CA VAL A 45 9.82 2.88 -0.46
C VAL A 45 8.87 3.24 0.67
N GLY A 46 9.27 4.22 1.49
CA GLY A 46 8.45 4.74 2.58
C GLY A 46 8.45 3.87 3.84
N SER A 47 7.43 4.05 4.68
CA SER A 47 7.26 3.37 5.95
C SER A 47 6.11 2.36 5.92
N HIS A 48 6.39 1.15 6.38
CA HIS A 48 5.39 0.11 6.63
C HIS A 48 4.90 0.09 8.09
N TYR A 49 5.23 1.13 8.86
CA TYR A 49 4.88 1.29 10.26
C TYR A 49 4.33 2.70 10.51
N SER A 50 3.38 2.83 11.43
CA SER A 50 2.93 4.13 11.94
C SER A 50 3.59 4.43 13.28
N THR A 51 4.06 5.65 13.46
CA THR A 51 4.56 6.19 14.73
C THR A 51 3.49 6.94 15.51
N CYS A 52 2.32 7.20 14.90
CA CYS A 52 1.23 7.93 15.51
C CYS A 52 0.31 6.98 16.28
N ARG A 53 0.20 7.19 17.61
CA ARG A 53 -0.62 6.34 18.50
C ARG A 53 -2.12 6.31 18.17
N HIS A 54 -2.61 7.28 17.40
CA HIS A 54 -4.04 7.43 17.06
C HIS A 54 -4.33 7.14 15.58
N SER A 55 -3.39 6.56 14.83
CA SER A 55 -3.58 6.28 13.41
C SER A 55 -3.81 4.79 13.15
N LEU A 56 -4.83 4.47 12.35
CA LEU A 56 -5.12 3.11 11.92
C LEU A 56 -4.19 2.74 10.75
N VAL A 57 -3.38 1.71 10.92
CA VAL A 57 -2.53 1.17 9.84
C VAL A 57 -3.31 0.11 9.06
N SER A 58 -3.45 0.32 7.76
CA SER A 58 -3.98 -0.68 6.83
C SER A 58 -2.85 -1.23 5.97
N ASN A 59 -2.90 -2.55 5.71
CA ASN A 59 -1.96 -3.21 4.81
C ASN A 59 -2.76 -3.99 3.77
N THR A 60 -2.46 -3.78 2.50
CA THR A 60 -3.01 -4.57 1.41
C THR A 60 -1.89 -5.10 0.53
N SER A 61 -2.05 -6.31 -0.01
CA SER A 61 -1.10 -6.88 -0.96
C SER A 61 -1.82 -7.58 -2.08
N SER A 62 -1.30 -7.42 -3.29
CA SER A 62 -1.78 -8.11 -4.48
C SER A 62 -0.61 -8.78 -5.20
N ILE A 63 -0.89 -9.89 -5.86
CA ILE A 63 0.07 -10.63 -6.67
C ILE A 63 -0.48 -10.85 -8.07
N THR A 64 0.32 -10.50 -9.06
CA THR A 64 0.05 -10.77 -10.47
C THR A 64 1.09 -11.76 -10.98
N ASN A 65 0.64 -12.85 -11.58
CA ASN A 65 1.50 -13.85 -12.21
C ASN A 65 1.45 -13.68 -13.72
N SER A 66 2.58 -13.85 -14.39
CA SER A 66 2.69 -13.83 -15.84
C SER A 66 3.55 -14.99 -16.32
N ASN A 67 3.06 -15.69 -17.33
CA ASN A 67 3.77 -16.76 -18.00
C ASN A 67 4.17 -16.27 -19.40
N TYR A 68 5.43 -16.48 -19.75
CA TYR A 68 5.97 -16.14 -21.05
C TYR A 68 6.92 -17.27 -21.50
N GLU A 69 7.39 -17.22 -22.75
CA GLU A 69 8.09 -18.37 -23.36
C GLU A 69 9.32 -18.86 -22.57
N LEU A 70 10.03 -17.96 -21.90
CA LEU A 70 11.26 -18.29 -21.16
C LEU A 70 10.99 -18.72 -19.70
N GLY A 71 9.75 -18.62 -19.21
CA GLY A 71 9.33 -19.05 -17.89
C GLY A 71 8.22 -18.20 -17.30
N SER A 72 8.07 -18.25 -15.97
CA SER A 72 7.08 -17.46 -15.25
C SER A 72 7.74 -16.44 -14.34
N TYR A 73 7.09 -15.29 -14.19
CA TYR A 73 7.36 -14.34 -13.13
C TYR A 73 6.08 -13.98 -12.38
N SER A 74 6.26 -13.52 -11.16
CA SER A 74 5.22 -12.96 -10.31
C SER A 74 5.66 -11.59 -9.82
N ILE A 75 4.75 -10.62 -9.90
CA ILE A 75 4.89 -9.29 -9.30
C ILE A 75 3.99 -9.27 -8.08
N THR A 76 4.57 -9.08 -6.90
CA THR A 76 3.82 -8.81 -5.67
C THR A 76 3.94 -7.33 -5.34
N VAL A 77 2.81 -6.67 -5.10
CA VAL A 77 2.76 -5.29 -4.62
C VAL A 77 2.12 -5.29 -3.25
N LYS A 78 2.80 -4.75 -2.25
CA LYS A 78 2.27 -4.52 -0.90
C LYS A 78 2.24 -3.01 -0.66
N VAL A 79 1.09 -2.50 -0.25
CA VAL A 79 0.87 -1.09 0.10
C VAL A 79 0.48 -1.01 1.56
N THR A 80 1.10 -0.07 2.27
CA THR A 80 0.73 0.33 3.62
C THR A 80 0.11 1.70 3.56
N GLY A 81 -1.11 1.80 4.07
CA GLY A 81 -1.84 3.05 4.25
C GLY A 81 -2.02 3.36 5.73
N ILE A 82 -2.14 4.64 6.04
CA ILE A 82 -2.58 5.13 7.34
C ILE A 82 -3.83 5.98 7.14
N THR A 83 -4.79 5.81 8.04
CA THR A 83 -5.93 6.72 8.17
C THR A 83 -5.72 7.50 9.45
N ASP A 84 -5.67 8.83 9.36
CA ASP A 84 -5.71 9.68 10.54
C ASP A 84 -7.16 9.88 10.95
N GLY A 85 -7.53 9.35 12.11
CA GLY A 85 -8.86 9.42 12.68
C GLY A 85 -8.74 9.74 14.15
N LEU A 86 -9.29 10.88 14.57
CA LEU A 86 -9.36 11.27 15.97
C LEU A 86 -10.24 10.24 16.69
N ILE A 87 -9.65 9.21 17.29
CA ILE A 87 -10.36 8.29 18.18
C ILE A 87 -10.79 9.14 19.38
N ARG A 88 -12.02 9.66 19.37
CA ARG A 88 -12.64 10.24 20.56
C ARG A 88 -12.79 9.11 21.57
N LEU A 89 -11.94 9.14 22.60
CA LEU A 89 -12.17 8.38 23.82
C LEU A 89 -13.34 9.07 24.53
N GLU A 90 -14.48 8.39 24.59
CA GLU A 90 -15.59 8.75 25.47
C GLU A 90 -15.25 8.48 26.94
#